data_AF-A0A559IPM4-F1
#
_entry.id   AF-A0A559IPM4-F1
#
_cell.length_a   1.000
_cell.length_b   1.000
_cell.length_c   1.000
_cell.angle_alpha   90.00
_cell.angle_beta   90.00
_cell.angle_gamma   90.00
#
_symmetry.space_group_name_H-M   'P 1'
#
loop_
_entity.id
_entity.type
_entity.pdbx_description
1 polymer ?
#
loop_
_entity_poly.entity_id
_entity_poly.type
_entity_poly.pdbx_seq_one_letter_code
_entity_poly.pdbx_strand_id
1 'polypeptide(L)'
;MWEVMCEAKNNWQPDSEQIALKQSKKQAEQFWASNKYDVMARGYASYKQISARYRDASTAADYEAAMHSISHTLSVLPYTMKGLRTSVEHMWGYVSKHVHEEERAVFQHIFDTLEWQSETSELEPDAFETAAPLLLLIQEFAIKYDVTYIKQTMANSFPRLAENHQQDHN
;
A
#
# COMPACT_ATOMS: atom_id res chain seq x y z
N MET A 1 28.41 32.76 -50.20
CA MET A 1 28.37 33.82 -49.16
C MET A 1 27.04 33.62 -48.46
N TRP A 2 26.97 32.71 -47.46
CA TRP A 2 27.14 33.00 -46.02
C TRP A 2 26.24 34.22 -45.66
N GLU A 3 25.23 34.21 -44.80
CA GLU A 3 24.97 33.43 -43.58
C GLU A 3 23.62 33.85 -42.96
N VAL A 4 23.01 32.93 -42.19
CA VAL A 4 22.35 33.13 -40.87
C VAL A 4 21.01 33.92 -40.89
N MET A 5 19.87 33.34 -40.52
CA MET A 5 19.56 32.87 -39.16
C MET A 5 18.62 31.65 -39.17
N CYS A 6 19.14 30.50 -38.73
CA CYS A 6 18.30 29.41 -38.26
C CYS A 6 17.69 29.77 -36.90
N GLU A 7 16.40 29.46 -36.81
CA GLU A 7 15.51 29.66 -35.68
C GLU A 7 16.11 29.26 -34.33
N ALA A 8 15.76 30.06 -33.33
CA ALA A 8 16.02 29.82 -31.93
C ALA A 8 15.60 28.38 -31.56
N LYS A 9 16.60 27.56 -31.20
CA LYS A 9 16.36 26.33 -30.45
C LYS A 9 15.71 26.75 -29.14
N ASN A 10 14.41 26.50 -29.00
CA ASN A 10 13.65 26.66 -27.77
C ASN A 10 14.40 25.93 -26.64
N ASN A 11 15.12 26.68 -25.81
CA ASN A 11 15.76 26.18 -24.60
C ASN A 11 14.69 26.15 -23.50
N TRP A 12 13.72 25.25 -23.63
CA TRP A 12 12.74 24.99 -22.57
C TRP A 12 13.47 24.26 -21.44
N GLN A 13 13.83 25.01 -20.40
CA GLN A 13 14.19 24.44 -19.11
C GLN A 13 12.94 24.48 -18.24
N PRO A 14 12.46 23.32 -17.74
CA PRO A 14 11.35 23.32 -16.80
C PRO A 14 11.74 24.15 -15.58
N ASP A 15 10.81 24.98 -15.11
CA ASP A 15 10.96 25.73 -13.88
C ASP A 15 11.32 24.77 -12.74
N SER A 16 12.22 25.19 -11.86
CA SER A 16 12.60 24.48 -10.64
C SER A 16 11.39 23.98 -9.84
N GLU A 17 10.30 24.75 -9.85
CA GLU A 17 9.03 24.39 -9.20
C GLU A 17 8.32 23.22 -9.90
N GLN A 18 8.36 23.16 -11.23
CA GLN A 18 7.78 22.04 -12.00
C GLN A 18 8.58 20.74 -11.81
N ILE A 19 9.92 20.85 -11.70
CA ILE A 19 10.78 19.70 -11.41
C ILE A 19 10.47 19.18 -10.00
N ALA A 20 10.41 20.07 -9.02
CA ALA A 20 10.09 19.73 -7.64
C ALA A 20 8.71 19.06 -7.53
N LEU A 21 7.68 19.64 -8.15
CA LEU A 21 6.33 19.07 -8.18
C LEU A 21 6.31 17.65 -8.76
N LYS A 22 6.99 17.44 -9.90
CA LYS A 22 7.06 16.12 -10.54
C LYS A 22 7.76 15.09 -9.65
N GLN A 23 8.82 15.49 -8.94
CA GLN A 23 9.54 14.64 -8.01
C GLN A 23 8.69 14.31 -6.78
N SER A 24 8.09 15.31 -6.14
CA SER A 24 7.20 15.13 -4.98
C SER A 24 6.01 14.24 -5.32
N LYS A 25 5.37 14.45 -6.48
CA LYS A 25 4.27 13.59 -6.96
C LYS A 25 4.72 12.14 -7.08
N LYS A 26 5.84 11.88 -7.77
CA LYS A 26 6.35 10.52 -7.96
C LYS A 26 6.68 9.83 -6.62
N GLN A 27 7.36 10.54 -5.72
CA GLN A 27 7.70 10.01 -4.41
C GLN A 27 6.44 9.69 -3.60
N ALA A 28 5.47 10.61 -3.60
CA ALA A 28 4.23 10.42 -2.88
C ALA A 28 3.40 9.27 -3.46
N GLU A 29 3.30 9.12 -4.79
CA GLU A 29 2.59 8.01 -5.43
C GLU A 29 3.23 6.66 -5.08
N GLN A 30 4.56 6.58 -5.07
CA GLN A 30 5.30 5.40 -4.64
C GLN A 30 5.02 5.09 -3.16
N PHE A 31 5.10 6.11 -2.30
CA PHE A 31 4.84 5.97 -0.88
C PHE A 31 3.40 5.51 -0.60
N TRP A 32 2.42 6.06 -1.32
CA TRP A 32 1.03 5.61 -1.22
C TRP A 32 0.85 4.17 -1.71
N ALA A 33 1.38 3.83 -2.88
CA ALA A 33 1.28 2.48 -3.43
C ALA A 33 1.85 1.40 -2.49
N SER A 34 2.91 1.75 -1.76
CA SER A 34 3.57 0.89 -0.79
C SER A 34 2.86 0.76 0.56
N ASN A 35 2.02 1.73 0.96
CA ASN A 35 1.44 1.79 2.31
C ASN A 35 -0.08 1.75 2.36
N LYS A 36 -0.78 1.86 1.23
CA LYS A 36 -2.24 2.06 1.22
C LYS A 36 -3.03 0.92 1.87
N TYR A 37 -2.54 -0.33 1.82
CA TYR A 37 -3.21 -1.46 2.47
C TYR A 37 -2.90 -1.56 3.96
N ASP A 38 -1.73 -1.10 4.42
CA ASP A 38 -1.45 -0.92 5.86
C ASP A 38 -2.37 0.17 6.44
N VAL A 39 -2.46 1.32 5.76
CA VAL A 39 -3.40 2.39 6.10
C VAL A 39 -4.85 1.89 6.14
N MET A 40 -5.27 1.10 5.14
CA MET A 40 -6.61 0.51 5.11
C MET A 40 -6.83 -0.50 6.25
N ALA A 41 -5.79 -1.25 6.63
CA ALA A 41 -5.85 -2.23 7.70
C ALA A 41 -6.07 -1.58 9.08
N ARG A 42 -5.58 -0.35 9.23
CA ARG A 42 -5.73 0.48 10.43
C ARG A 42 -7.01 1.30 10.45
N GLY A 43 -7.61 1.57 9.28
CA GLY A 43 -8.88 2.27 9.21
C GLY A 43 -9.28 2.68 7.80
N TYR A 44 -10.45 2.23 7.37
CA TYR A 44 -10.99 2.58 6.05
C TYR A 44 -11.27 4.09 5.89
N ALA A 45 -11.67 4.77 6.96
CA ALA A 45 -11.89 6.22 6.94
C ALA A 45 -10.60 6.98 6.63
N SER A 46 -9.50 6.64 7.31
CA SER A 46 -8.16 7.21 7.05
C SER A 46 -7.70 6.92 5.63
N TYR A 47 -7.89 5.69 5.14
CA TYR A 47 -7.61 5.32 3.75
C TYR A 47 -8.35 6.23 2.75
N LYS A 48 -9.66 6.44 2.94
CA LYS A 48 -10.47 7.28 2.05
C LYS A 48 -10.05 8.73 2.10
N GLN A 49 -9.75 9.26 3.29
CA GLN A 49 -9.30 10.63 3.47
C GLN A 49 -7.96 10.86 2.77
N ILE A 50 -6.97 9.98 2.99
CA ILE A 50 -5.65 10.08 2.36
C ILE A 50 -5.76 9.92 0.85
N SER A 51 -6.54 8.94 0.37
CA SER A 51 -6.77 8.75 -1.07
C SER A 51 -7.39 9.99 -1.73
N ALA A 52 -8.27 10.72 -1.03
CA ALA A 52 -8.83 11.96 -1.52
C ALA A 52 -7.76 13.06 -1.59
N ARG A 53 -6.96 13.24 -0.53
CA ARG A 53 -5.84 14.19 -0.51
C ARG A 53 -4.87 13.99 -1.68
N TYR A 54 -4.54 12.74 -2.00
CA TYR A 54 -3.69 12.42 -3.15
C TYR A 54 -4.30 12.79 -4.50
N ARG A 55 -5.60 12.57 -4.66
CA ARG A 55 -6.32 12.90 -5.90
C ARG A 55 -6.46 14.40 -6.10
N ASP A 56 -6.61 15.15 -5.00
CA ASP A 56 -6.83 16.59 -5.01
C ASP A 56 -5.50 17.38 -4.92
N ALA A 57 -4.36 16.69 -4.72
CA ALA A 57 -3.04 17.30 -4.61
C ALA A 57 -2.57 17.91 -5.92
N SER A 58 -2.21 19.21 -5.86
CA SER A 58 -1.78 20.00 -7.01
C SER A 58 -0.41 20.65 -6.84
N THR A 59 0.07 20.75 -5.59
CA THR A 59 1.36 21.35 -5.23
C THR A 59 2.29 20.33 -4.57
N ALA A 60 3.59 20.64 -4.53
CA ALA A 60 4.56 19.80 -3.81
C ALA A 60 4.21 19.68 -2.32
N ALA A 61 3.73 20.76 -1.71
CA ALA A 61 3.29 20.79 -0.32
C ALA A 61 2.06 19.89 -0.07
N ASP A 62 1.12 19.80 -1.02
CA ASP A 62 -0.03 18.89 -0.90
C ASP A 62 0.42 17.42 -0.84
N TYR A 63 1.36 17.03 -1.70
CA TYR A 63 1.93 15.68 -1.72
C TYR A 63 2.69 15.38 -0.43
N GLU A 64 3.46 16.35 0.08
CA GLU A 64 4.16 16.23 1.37
C GLU A 64 3.18 16.05 2.53
N ALA A 65 2.12 16.87 2.59
CA ALA A 65 1.07 16.74 3.60
C ALA A 65 0.35 15.38 3.54
N ALA A 66 0.14 14.84 2.34
CA ALA A 66 -0.44 13.52 2.15
C ALA A 66 0.50 12.40 2.66
N MET A 67 1.80 12.50 2.40
CA MET A 67 2.80 11.58 2.96
C MET A 67 2.88 11.66 4.49
N HIS A 68 2.84 12.86 5.07
CA HIS A 68 2.74 13.03 6.53
C HIS A 68 1.50 12.37 7.12
N SER A 69 0.36 12.44 6.40
CA SER A 69 -0.89 11.80 6.84
C SER A 69 -0.78 10.28 6.89
N ILE A 70 -0.06 9.68 5.93
CA ILE A 70 0.26 8.25 5.94
C ILE A 70 1.15 7.94 7.14
N SER A 71 2.30 8.61 7.28
CA SER A 71 3.24 8.35 8.37
C SER A 71 2.61 8.50 9.75
N HIS A 72 1.76 9.51 9.93
CA HIS A 72 0.99 9.70 11.16
C HIS A 72 0.02 8.53 11.39
N THR A 73 -0.74 8.13 10.37
CA THR A 73 -1.68 6.99 10.49
C THR A 73 -0.95 5.71 10.91
N LEU A 74 0.19 5.42 10.28
CA LEU A 74 0.98 4.22 10.59
C LEU A 74 1.58 4.24 12.00
N SER A 75 1.87 5.43 12.54
CA SER A 75 2.46 5.56 13.88
C SER A 75 1.44 5.60 15.01
N VAL A 76 0.21 6.06 14.76
CA VAL A 76 -0.78 6.29 15.83
C VAL A 76 -1.94 5.31 15.84
N LEU A 77 -2.38 4.81 14.67
CA LEU A 77 -3.56 3.94 14.62
C LEU A 77 -3.16 2.47 14.76
N PRO A 78 -3.86 1.69 15.61
CA PRO A 78 -3.70 0.24 15.65
C PRO A 78 -4.25 -0.40 14.36
N TYR A 79 -3.96 -1.68 14.18
CA TYR A 79 -4.74 -2.49 13.25
C TYR A 79 -6.14 -2.75 13.80
N THR A 80 -7.11 -2.91 12.89
CA THR A 80 -8.48 -3.28 13.25
C THR A 80 -8.88 -4.52 12.48
N MET A 81 -9.68 -5.41 13.05
CA MET A 81 -10.15 -6.61 12.35
C MET A 81 -10.95 -6.25 11.08
N LYS A 82 -11.80 -5.23 11.16
CA LYS A 82 -12.56 -4.72 10.00
C LYS A 82 -11.65 -4.17 8.90
N GLY A 83 -10.64 -3.38 9.27
CA GLY A 83 -9.67 -2.84 8.32
C GLY A 83 -8.86 -3.96 7.67
N LEU A 84 -8.32 -4.88 8.47
CA LEU A 84 -7.55 -6.03 7.99
C LEU A 84 -8.35 -6.90 7.03
N ARG A 85 -9.62 -7.22 7.37
CA ARG A 85 -10.53 -7.93 6.46
C ARG A 85 -10.59 -7.25 5.10
N THR A 86 -10.85 -5.94 5.12
CA THR A 86 -11.01 -5.15 3.89
C THR A 86 -9.70 -5.15 3.08
N SER A 87 -8.55 -4.96 3.74
CA SER A 87 -7.23 -5.01 3.10
C SER A 87 -6.95 -6.38 2.48
N VAL A 88 -7.22 -7.46 3.21
CA VAL A 88 -7.05 -8.85 2.76
C VAL A 88 -7.92 -9.13 1.53
N GLU A 89 -9.21 -8.78 1.57
CA GLU A 89 -10.13 -8.94 0.43
C GLU A 89 -9.62 -8.19 -0.81
N HIS A 90 -9.14 -6.95 -0.63
CA HIS A 90 -8.58 -6.15 -1.73
C HIS A 90 -7.32 -6.78 -2.33
N MET A 91 -6.36 -7.20 -1.50
CA MET A 91 -5.13 -7.83 -1.97
C MET A 91 -5.40 -9.19 -2.64
N TRP A 92 -6.30 -9.98 -2.05
CA TRP A 92 -6.77 -11.24 -2.62
C TRP A 92 -7.42 -11.04 -4.00
N GLY A 93 -8.17 -9.96 -4.22
CA GLY A 93 -8.74 -9.65 -5.54
C GLY A 93 -7.71 -9.51 -6.67
N TYR A 94 -6.44 -9.19 -6.35
CA TYR A 94 -5.35 -9.21 -7.32
C TYR A 94 -4.79 -10.62 -7.52
N VAL A 95 -4.56 -11.35 -6.43
CA VAL A 95 -3.91 -12.67 -6.43
C VAL A 95 -4.82 -13.77 -6.98
N SER A 96 -6.09 -13.77 -6.61
CA SER A 96 -7.11 -14.79 -6.93
C SER A 96 -7.35 -15.03 -8.44
N LYS A 97 -6.89 -14.10 -9.28
CA LYS A 97 -6.92 -14.20 -10.75
C LYS A 97 -5.90 -15.19 -11.31
N HIS A 98 -4.90 -15.56 -10.52
CA HIS A 98 -3.76 -16.37 -10.95
C HIS A 98 -3.71 -17.76 -10.31
N VAL A 99 -4.27 -17.88 -9.11
CA VAL A 99 -4.26 -19.13 -8.31
C VAL A 99 -5.23 -20.19 -8.86
N HIS A 100 -4.94 -21.44 -8.55
CA HIS A 100 -5.81 -22.58 -8.86
C HIS A 100 -6.97 -22.72 -7.86
N GLU A 101 -7.95 -23.55 -8.20
CA GLU A 101 -9.16 -23.74 -7.38
C GLU A 101 -8.84 -24.32 -5.99
N GLU A 102 -7.85 -25.21 -5.89
CA GLU A 102 -7.40 -25.79 -4.62
C GLU A 102 -6.83 -24.70 -3.68
N GLU A 103 -6.02 -23.80 -4.21
CA GLU A 103 -5.43 -22.68 -3.45
C GLU A 103 -6.47 -21.65 -3.05
N ARG A 104 -7.45 -21.41 -3.93
CA ARG A 104 -8.61 -20.58 -3.63
C ARG A 104 -9.41 -21.17 -2.47
N ALA A 105 -9.60 -22.49 -2.45
CA ALA A 105 -10.28 -23.17 -1.35
C ALA A 105 -9.49 -23.06 -0.03
N VAL A 106 -8.15 -23.16 -0.07
CA VAL A 106 -7.30 -22.93 1.11
C VAL A 106 -7.46 -21.51 1.64
N PHE A 107 -7.38 -20.49 0.78
CA PHE A 107 -7.60 -19.11 1.19
C PHE A 107 -9.00 -18.93 1.83
N GLN A 108 -10.04 -19.44 1.16
CA GLN A 108 -11.42 -19.30 1.61
C GLN A 108 -11.63 -19.98 2.98
N HIS A 109 -11.06 -21.17 3.17
CA HIS A 109 -11.13 -21.88 4.44
C HIS A 109 -10.54 -21.05 5.59
N ILE A 110 -9.32 -20.53 5.41
CA ILE A 110 -8.69 -19.69 6.45
C ILE A 110 -9.51 -18.41 6.66
N PHE A 111 -9.96 -17.77 5.58
CA PHE A 111 -10.75 -16.55 5.63
C PHE A 111 -12.04 -16.72 6.43
N ASP A 112 -12.73 -17.84 6.28
CA ASP A 112 -14.00 -18.12 6.98
C ASP A 112 -13.79 -18.55 8.44
N THR A 113 -12.61 -19.06 8.80
CA THR A 113 -12.28 -19.43 10.19
C THR A 113 -11.91 -18.24 11.08
N LEU A 114 -11.54 -17.09 10.49
CA LEU A 114 -11.18 -15.91 11.26
C LEU A 114 -12.42 -15.16 11.78
N GLU A 115 -12.38 -14.79 13.06
CA GLU A 115 -13.41 -13.97 13.69
C GLU A 115 -13.25 -12.49 13.33
N TRP A 116 -13.79 -12.09 12.17
CA TRP A 116 -13.71 -10.70 11.69
C TRP A 116 -14.58 -9.71 12.47
N GLN A 117 -15.51 -10.20 13.29
CA GLN A 117 -16.47 -9.42 14.05
C GLN A 117 -16.07 -9.39 15.53
N SER A 118 -15.06 -8.61 15.90
CA SER A 118 -14.90 -8.24 17.31
C SER A 118 -15.86 -7.08 17.62
N GLU A 119 -16.79 -7.28 18.56
CA GLU A 119 -17.62 -6.20 19.14
C GLU A 119 -16.82 -5.33 20.11
N THR A 120 -15.65 -5.82 20.53
CA THR A 120 -14.72 -5.13 21.40
C THR A 120 -13.98 -4.05 20.61
N SER A 121 -14.13 -2.82 21.12
CA SER A 121 -13.31 -1.61 20.96
C SER A 121 -12.29 -1.63 19.82
N GLU A 122 -12.27 -0.57 19.00
CA GLU A 122 -11.42 -0.30 17.80
C GLU A 122 -9.89 -0.51 17.95
N LEU A 123 -9.42 -1.02 19.08
CA LEU A 123 -8.06 -1.37 19.44
C LEU A 123 -8.01 -2.85 19.90
N GLU A 124 -7.73 -3.75 18.97
CA GLU A 124 -7.46 -5.16 19.26
C GLU A 124 -5.94 -5.38 19.21
N PRO A 125 -5.26 -5.59 20.35
CA PRO A 125 -3.80 -5.73 20.39
C PRO A 125 -3.28 -6.85 19.46
N ASP A 126 -4.12 -7.86 19.19
CA ASP A 126 -3.76 -9.06 18.44
C ASP A 126 -4.45 -9.17 17.07
N ALA A 127 -5.11 -8.10 16.58
CA ALA A 127 -5.80 -8.14 15.28
C ALA A 127 -4.85 -8.52 14.13
N PHE A 128 -3.62 -8.00 14.16
CA PHE A 128 -2.61 -8.32 13.17
C PHE A 128 -2.24 -9.80 13.19
N GLU A 129 -1.96 -10.36 14.37
CA GLU A 129 -1.60 -11.77 14.53
C GLU A 129 -2.74 -12.70 14.08
N THR A 130 -3.99 -12.30 14.38
CA THR A 130 -5.18 -13.02 13.92
C THR A 130 -5.25 -13.10 12.38
N ALA A 131 -4.93 -12.02 11.68
CA ALA A 131 -4.94 -11.97 10.22
C ALA A 131 -3.64 -12.45 9.55
N ALA A 132 -2.56 -12.64 10.31
CA ALA A 132 -1.23 -12.96 9.79
C ALA A 132 -1.19 -14.20 8.88
N PRO A 133 -1.91 -15.30 9.16
CA PRO A 133 -1.91 -16.46 8.26
C PRO A 133 -2.38 -16.14 6.83
N LEU A 134 -3.40 -15.28 6.68
CA LEU A 134 -3.89 -14.86 5.36
C LEU A 134 -2.93 -13.90 4.67
N LEU A 135 -2.31 -13.00 5.43
CA LEU A 135 -1.32 -12.07 4.89
C LEU A 135 -0.10 -12.84 4.35
N LEU A 136 0.39 -13.83 5.09
CA LEU A 136 1.48 -14.72 4.65
C LEU A 136 1.08 -15.51 3.41
N LEU A 137 -0.13 -16.08 3.38
CA LEU A 137 -0.62 -16.83 2.21
C LEU A 137 -0.72 -15.94 0.95
N ILE A 138 -1.23 -14.71 1.10
CA ILE A 138 -1.27 -13.73 0.00
C ILE A 138 0.15 -13.40 -0.48
N GLN A 139 1.11 -13.23 0.44
CA GLN A 139 2.50 -12.98 0.08
C GLN A 139 3.11 -14.15 -0.69
N GLU A 140 2.91 -15.38 -0.20
CA GLU A 140 3.38 -16.61 -0.85
C GLU A 140 2.84 -16.71 -2.27
N PHE A 141 1.53 -16.55 -2.46
CA PHE A 141 0.92 -16.60 -3.79
C PHE A 141 1.35 -15.43 -4.68
N ALA A 142 1.53 -14.23 -4.14
CA ALA A 142 2.05 -13.11 -4.91
C ALA A 142 3.47 -13.39 -5.43
N ILE A 143 4.30 -14.08 -4.64
CA ILE A 143 5.64 -14.54 -5.05
C ILE A 143 5.52 -15.65 -6.10
N LYS A 144 4.74 -16.71 -5.82
CA LYS A 144 4.55 -17.87 -6.68
C LYS A 144 4.04 -17.50 -8.09
N TYR A 145 3.08 -16.59 -8.17
CA TYR A 145 2.41 -16.19 -9.41
C TYR A 145 2.96 -14.87 -10.00
N ASP A 146 4.06 -14.35 -9.46
CA ASP A 146 4.70 -13.11 -9.92
C ASP A 146 3.75 -11.89 -9.98
N VAL A 147 2.85 -11.77 -9.00
CA VAL A 147 1.90 -10.65 -8.89
C VAL A 147 2.65 -9.40 -8.39
N THR A 148 3.37 -8.76 -9.31
CA THR A 148 4.37 -7.70 -9.04
C THR A 148 3.85 -6.61 -8.12
N TYR A 149 2.62 -6.14 -8.35
CA TYR A 149 2.02 -5.08 -7.54
C TYR A 149 1.88 -5.49 -6.07
N ILE A 150 1.36 -6.69 -5.79
CA ILE A 150 1.18 -7.18 -4.43
C ILE A 150 2.52 -7.50 -3.77
N LYS A 151 3.49 -8.09 -4.49
CA LYS A 151 4.84 -8.32 -3.95
C LYS A 151 5.47 -7.03 -3.41
N GLN A 152 5.40 -5.95 -4.20
CA GLN A 152 5.94 -4.65 -3.81
C GLN A 152 5.19 -4.05 -2.62
N THR A 153 3.86 -4.19 -2.57
CA THR A 153 3.10 -3.68 -1.43
C THR A 153 3.37 -4.49 -0.16
N MET A 154 3.38 -5.82 -0.22
CA MET A 154 3.61 -6.69 0.95
C MET A 154 4.99 -6.47 1.57
N ALA A 155 6.03 -6.27 0.75
CA ALA A 155 7.38 -5.98 1.23
C ALA A 155 7.49 -4.67 2.04
N ASN A 156 6.55 -3.74 1.86
CA ASN A 156 6.62 -2.40 2.46
C ASN A 156 5.52 -2.13 3.50
N SER A 157 4.31 -2.69 3.32
CA SER A 157 3.13 -2.44 4.17
C SER A 157 3.12 -3.25 5.46
N PHE A 158 3.81 -4.40 5.52
CA PHE A 158 3.71 -5.29 6.68
C PHE A 158 5.09 -5.75 7.15
N PRO A 159 5.95 -4.84 7.62
CA PRO A 159 7.31 -5.17 8.05
C PRO A 159 7.35 -6.23 9.17
N ARG A 160 6.31 -6.28 10.01
CA ARG A 160 6.16 -7.31 11.07
C ARG A 160 6.15 -8.74 10.53
N LEU A 161 5.70 -8.97 9.29
CA LEU A 161 5.76 -10.31 8.68
C LEU A 161 7.20 -10.76 8.41
N ALA A 162 8.12 -9.83 8.17
CA ALA A 162 9.54 -10.14 7.95
C ALA A 162 10.27 -10.46 9.26
N GLU A 163 9.81 -9.93 10.40
CA GLU A 163 10.42 -10.14 11.72
C GLU A 163 10.15 -11.55 12.28
N ASN A 164 8.96 -12.11 12.03
CA ASN A 164 8.58 -13.44 12.51
C ASN A 164 9.30 -14.59 11.78
N HIS A 165 9.75 -14.39 10.53
CA HIS A 165 10.53 -15.39 9.79
C HIS A 165 11.96 -15.61 10.32
N GLN A 166 12.46 -14.74 11.21
CA GLN A 166 13.81 -14.86 11.76
C GLN A 166 13.86 -15.66 13.08
N GLN A 167 12.72 -15.92 13.71
CA GLN A 167 12.66 -16.62 15.02
C GLN A 167 12.53 -18.15 14.91
N ASP A 168 12.11 -18.70 13.76
CA ASP A 168 11.96 -20.15 13.56
C ASP A 168 13.26 -20.87 13.13
N HIS A 169 14.40 -20.18 13.18
CA HIS A 169 15.71 -20.72 12.78
C HIS A 169 16.79 -20.69 13.88
N ASN A 170 16.41 -20.54 15.16
CA ASN A 170 17.33 -20.66 16.30
C ASN A 170 16.91 -21.76 17.27
#